data_AF-A0A6V8NUH2-F1
#
_entry.id   AF-A0A6V8NUH2-F1
#
_cell.length_a   1.000
_cell.length_b   1.000
_cell.length_c   1.000
_cell.angle_alpha   90.00
_cell.angle_beta   90.00
_cell.angle_gamma   90.00
#
_symmetry.space_group_name_H-M   'P 1'
#
loop_
_entity.id
_entity.type
_entity.pdbx_description
1 polymer ?
#
loop_
_entity_poly.entity_id
_entity_poly.type
_entity_poly.pdbx_seq_one_letter_code
_entity_poly.pdbx_strand_id
1 'polypeptide(L)'
;MDKVILRLKERSNIPVEAEAICPDLFLTKSQQEIEELALYYGNKGRRLGDFFQVQGERSDNIVIEGEIPNFKKIGQGMSRGNIHIQGDVGMHLGALMKGGRILVEGNVSDWLGAEMEGGSIRVKGNAGHLVGAAYRGSSRGMRGGEIIVEGDGGSEVGELMRRGLIVIGGRAGDFVGAFLI
;
A
#
# COMPACT_ATOMS: atom_id res chain seq x y z
N MET A 1 -6.39 -17.69 15.11
CA MET A 1 -6.83 -16.31 14.82
C MET A 1 -6.64 -16.13 13.33
N ASP A 2 -7.69 -15.78 12.59
CA ASP A 2 -7.66 -15.77 11.12
C ASP A 2 -7.10 -14.45 10.53
N LYS A 3 -6.55 -13.58 11.39
CA LYS A 3 -5.97 -12.29 11.03
C LYS A 3 -4.89 -11.86 12.02
N VAL A 4 -3.94 -11.06 11.53
CA VAL A 4 -2.98 -10.29 12.33
C VAL A 4 -3.46 -8.85 12.39
N ILE A 5 -3.56 -8.29 13.60
CA ILE A 5 -3.98 -6.91 13.84
C ILE A 5 -2.76 -6.10 14.27
N LEU A 6 -2.54 -4.97 13.60
CA LEU A 6 -1.50 -3.99 13.91
C LEU A 6 -2.19 -2.72 14.43
N ARG A 7 -2.08 -2.44 15.73
CA ARG A 7 -2.61 -1.21 16.34
C ARG A 7 -1.48 -0.20 16.51
N LEU A 8 -1.61 1.01 15.96
CA LEU A 8 -0.56 2.03 16.06
C LEU A 8 -0.35 2.44 17.54
N LYS A 9 0.89 2.34 18.03
CA LYS A 9 1.31 2.80 19.36
C LYS A 9 1.79 4.24 19.34
N GLU A 10 2.63 4.56 18.37
CA GLU A 10 3.36 5.83 18.28
C GLU A 10 3.25 6.39 16.86
N ARG A 11 2.77 7.64 16.76
CA ARG A 11 2.77 8.35 15.47
C ARG A 11 4.20 8.71 15.09
N SER A 12 4.56 8.43 13.85
CA SER A 12 5.85 8.83 13.30
C SER A 12 5.77 10.20 12.65
N ASN A 13 6.71 11.10 12.98
CA ASN A 13 6.90 12.39 12.29
C ASN A 13 7.90 12.30 11.12
N ILE A 14 8.60 11.18 11.00
CA ILE A 14 9.54 10.88 9.91
C ILE A 14 8.95 9.75 9.06
N PRO A 15 9.12 9.75 7.73
CA PRO A 15 8.69 8.63 6.90
C PRO A 15 9.25 7.28 7.38
N VAL A 16 8.37 6.28 7.45
CA VAL A 16 8.72 4.90 7.78
C VAL A 16 8.51 4.03 6.55
N GLU A 17 9.55 3.38 6.07
CA GLU A 17 9.41 2.36 5.02
C GLU A 17 9.01 1.03 5.65
N ALA A 18 7.83 0.55 5.28
CA ALA A 18 7.17 -0.58 5.92
C ALA A 18 6.80 -1.70 4.94
N GLU A 19 7.69 -1.96 3.98
CA GLU A 19 7.58 -3.07 3.01
C GLU A 19 7.45 -4.44 3.67
N ALA A 20 7.95 -4.59 4.91
CA ALA A 20 7.79 -5.82 5.69
C ALA A 20 6.33 -6.10 6.11
N ILE A 21 5.44 -5.09 6.06
CA ILE A 21 3.99 -5.29 6.27
C ILE A 21 3.40 -5.85 4.97
N CYS A 22 3.54 -7.17 4.82
CA CYS A 22 3.13 -7.91 3.64
C CYS A 22 2.59 -9.30 4.04
N PRO A 23 1.39 -9.70 3.58
CA PRO A 23 0.80 -11.01 3.87
C PRO A 23 1.71 -12.20 3.57
N ASP A 24 2.48 -12.12 2.49
CA ASP A 24 3.45 -13.14 2.09
C ASP A 24 4.48 -13.44 3.20
N LEU A 25 4.86 -12.44 4.00
CA LEU A 25 5.81 -12.58 5.10
C LEU A 25 5.15 -13.03 6.40
N PHE A 26 3.89 -12.64 6.65
CA PHE A 26 3.21 -12.90 7.92
C PHE A 26 2.70 -14.33 8.03
N LEU A 27 2.44 -15.00 6.90
CA LEU A 27 1.89 -16.37 6.83
C LEU A 27 2.64 -17.42 7.65
N THR A 28 3.97 -17.30 7.75
CA THR A 28 4.81 -18.32 8.41
C THR A 28 5.35 -17.88 9.75
N LYS A 29 5.08 -16.63 10.16
CA LYS A 29 5.70 -16.00 11.32
C LYS A 29 4.80 -16.04 12.54
N SER A 30 5.39 -16.36 13.67
CA SER A 30 4.81 -16.15 15.00
C SER A 30 4.62 -14.65 15.28
N GLN A 31 3.83 -14.33 16.31
CA GLN A 31 3.62 -12.94 16.69
C GLN A 31 4.96 -12.23 17.01
N GLN A 32 5.86 -12.88 17.74
CA GLN A 32 7.16 -12.33 18.09
C GLN A 32 8.01 -12.06 16.84
N GLU A 33 8.04 -13.00 15.89
CA GLU A 33 8.78 -12.81 14.64
C GLU A 33 8.20 -11.68 13.78
N ILE A 34 6.88 -11.45 13.84
CA ILE A 34 6.23 -10.29 13.20
C ILE A 34 6.67 -9.00 13.88
N GLU A 35 6.69 -8.96 15.22
CA GLU A 35 7.15 -7.80 15.99
C GLU A 35 8.63 -7.45 15.69
N GLU A 36 9.46 -8.45 15.41
CA GLU A 36 10.89 -8.29 15.12
C GLU A 36 11.20 -7.88 13.66
N LEU A 37 10.21 -7.87 12.76
CA LEU A 37 10.40 -7.44 11.37
C LEU A 37 10.99 -6.03 11.29
N ALA A 38 12.01 -5.86 10.45
CA ALA A 38 12.67 -4.58 10.27
C ALA A 38 11.82 -3.63 9.40
N LEU A 39 11.62 -2.42 9.90
CA LEU A 39 11.14 -1.24 9.17
C LEU A 39 12.25 -0.19 9.15
N TYR A 40 12.22 0.74 8.21
CA TYR A 40 13.21 1.82 8.14
C TYR A 40 12.59 3.16 8.52
N TYR A 41 13.01 3.71 9.67
CA TYR A 41 12.66 5.04 10.14
C TYR A 41 13.75 6.03 9.70
N GLY A 42 13.53 6.74 8.59
CA GLY A 42 14.59 7.51 7.94
C GLY A 42 15.79 6.62 7.60
N ASN A 43 16.96 6.89 8.19
CA ASN A 43 18.18 6.10 7.99
C ASN A 43 18.43 5.02 9.04
N LYS A 44 17.48 4.74 9.94
CA LYS A 44 17.62 3.77 11.03
C LYS A 44 16.68 2.59 10.86
N GLY A 45 17.20 1.38 11.02
CA GLY A 45 16.38 0.18 11.18
C GLY A 45 15.70 0.17 12.54
N ARG A 46 14.38 -0.04 12.57
CA ARG A 46 13.57 -0.23 13.77
C ARG A 46 12.67 -1.45 13.60
N ARG A 47 12.13 -1.96 14.69
CA ARG A 47 11.28 -3.14 14.67
C ARG A 47 9.83 -2.75 14.43
N LEU A 48 9.04 -3.62 13.81
CA LEU A 48 7.61 -3.39 13.63
C LEU A 48 6.90 -3.20 14.97
N GLY A 49 7.27 -4.00 15.98
CA GLY A 49 6.74 -3.92 17.34
C GLY A 49 7.03 -2.60 18.07
N ASP A 50 7.99 -1.82 17.58
CA ASP A 50 8.26 -0.48 18.10
C ASP A 50 7.14 0.51 17.75
N PHE A 51 6.50 0.35 16.58
CA PHE A 51 5.46 1.24 16.08
C PHE A 51 4.06 0.68 16.33
N PHE A 52 3.91 -0.65 16.30
CA PHE A 52 2.62 -1.31 16.37
C PHE A 52 2.56 -2.27 17.57
N GLN A 53 1.37 -2.38 18.14
CA GLN A 53 0.99 -3.54 18.94
C GLN A 53 0.49 -4.60 17.96
N VAL A 54 1.14 -5.76 17.97
CA VAL A 54 0.77 -6.90 17.12
C VAL A 54 -0.14 -7.82 17.92
N GLN A 55 -1.21 -8.30 17.29
CA GLN A 55 -2.05 -9.36 17.83
C GLN A 55 -2.33 -10.39 16.73
N GLY A 56 -2.10 -11.66 17.02
CA GLY A 56 -2.24 -12.74 16.04
C GLY A 56 -0.93 -13.04 15.32
N GLU A 57 -0.95 -14.11 14.53
CA GLU A 57 0.23 -14.67 13.87
C GLU A 57 -0.19 -15.57 12.69
N ARG A 58 0.78 -15.96 11.85
CA ARG A 58 0.62 -16.97 10.79
C ARG A 58 -0.64 -16.78 9.92
N SER A 59 -0.83 -15.56 9.42
CA SER A 59 -2.02 -15.18 8.66
C SER A 59 -1.66 -14.28 7.48
N ASP A 60 -2.37 -14.43 6.37
CA ASP A 60 -2.32 -13.54 5.21
C ASP A 60 -3.41 -12.44 5.23
N ASN A 61 -4.25 -12.41 6.27
CA ASN A 61 -5.15 -11.29 6.54
C ASN A 61 -4.52 -10.35 7.57
N ILE A 62 -4.23 -9.12 7.16
CA ILE A 62 -3.64 -8.07 8.00
C ILE A 62 -4.67 -6.96 8.16
N VAL A 63 -4.92 -6.54 9.40
CA VAL A 63 -5.72 -5.35 9.71
C VAL A 63 -4.82 -4.33 10.38
N ILE A 64 -4.77 -3.12 9.85
CA ILE A 64 -4.04 -1.99 10.43
C ILE A 64 -5.06 -1.02 10.99
N GLU A 65 -5.00 -0.80 12.30
CA GLU A 65 -5.90 0.11 13.01
C GLU A 65 -5.16 1.41 13.35
N GLY A 66 -5.67 2.52 12.82
CA GLY A 66 -5.12 3.86 13.02
C GLY A 66 -4.63 4.53 11.74
N GLU A 67 -4.41 5.84 11.83
CA GLU A 67 -3.88 6.67 10.74
C GLU A 67 -2.35 6.56 10.68
N ILE A 68 -1.84 6.17 9.52
CA ILE A 68 -0.41 5.96 9.25
C ILE A 68 0.07 6.71 7.99
N PRO A 69 -0.20 8.02 7.83
CA PRO A 69 0.13 8.77 6.61
C PRO A 69 1.64 8.83 6.31
N ASN A 70 2.49 8.60 7.30
CA ASN A 70 3.95 8.56 7.14
C ASN A 70 4.53 7.16 6.88
N PHE A 71 3.70 6.12 6.85
CA PHE A 71 4.15 4.75 6.54
C PHE A 71 3.99 4.48 5.05
N LYS A 72 5.09 4.08 4.41
CA LYS A 72 5.20 3.91 2.97
C LYS A 72 5.45 2.46 2.60
N LYS A 73 5.19 2.10 1.34
CA LYS A 73 5.50 0.79 0.73
C LYS A 73 4.78 -0.42 1.37
N ILE A 74 3.69 -0.20 2.13
CA ILE A 74 2.90 -1.30 2.69
C ILE A 74 2.32 -2.14 1.55
N GLY A 75 2.37 -3.46 1.68
CA GLY A 75 1.92 -4.39 0.63
C GLY A 75 2.74 -4.35 -0.66
N GLN A 76 3.92 -3.72 -0.67
CA GLN A 76 4.77 -3.70 -1.86
C GLN A 76 5.16 -5.13 -2.27
N GLY A 77 4.92 -5.46 -3.54
CA GLY A 77 5.25 -6.77 -4.08
C GLY A 77 4.40 -7.94 -3.58
N MET A 78 3.33 -7.69 -2.81
CA MET A 78 2.48 -8.76 -2.27
C MET A 78 1.86 -9.61 -3.39
N SER A 79 1.74 -10.91 -3.16
CA SER A 79 1.22 -11.87 -4.15
C SER A 79 -0.14 -12.46 -3.78
N ARG A 80 -0.55 -12.33 -2.52
CA ARG A 80 -1.74 -12.97 -1.95
C ARG A 80 -2.23 -12.25 -0.70
N GLY A 81 -3.31 -12.77 -0.11
CA GLY A 81 -3.83 -12.28 1.16
C GLY A 81 -4.60 -10.98 1.05
N ASN A 82 -4.92 -10.41 2.20
CA ASN A 82 -5.72 -9.19 2.32
C ASN A 82 -5.07 -8.23 3.32
N ILE A 83 -5.00 -6.95 2.96
CA ILE A 83 -4.63 -5.87 3.88
C ILE A 83 -5.83 -4.93 4.01
N HIS A 84 -6.31 -4.71 5.24
CA HIS A 84 -7.35 -3.73 5.55
C HIS A 84 -6.77 -2.62 6.43
N ILE A 85 -6.77 -1.39 5.93
CA ILE A 85 -6.23 -0.22 6.63
C ILE A 85 -7.39 0.68 7.05
N GLN A 86 -7.57 0.84 8.36
CA GLN A 86 -8.62 1.66 8.98
C GLN A 86 -8.11 3.08 9.25
N GLY A 87 -7.71 3.79 8.20
CA GLY A 87 -7.19 5.15 8.28
C GLY A 87 -6.41 5.56 7.03
N ASP A 88 -5.75 6.70 7.12
CA ASP A 88 -4.87 7.23 6.07
C ASP A 88 -3.54 6.49 6.00
N VAL A 89 -2.95 6.40 4.81
CA VAL A 89 -1.67 5.72 4.57
C VAL A 89 -0.78 6.47 3.58
N GLY A 90 0.53 6.30 3.72
CA GLY A 90 1.52 6.99 2.93
C GLY A 90 1.71 6.44 1.52
N MET A 91 2.83 6.85 0.91
CA MET A 91 3.15 6.61 -0.51
C MET A 91 3.45 5.14 -0.81
N HIS A 92 3.34 4.76 -2.08
CA HIS A 92 3.72 3.45 -2.61
C HIS A 92 2.93 2.25 -2.04
N LEU A 93 1.74 2.47 -1.50
CA LEU A 93 0.86 1.38 -1.07
C LEU A 93 0.59 0.43 -2.26
N GLY A 94 0.87 -0.86 -2.08
CA GLY A 94 0.63 -1.88 -3.10
C GLY A 94 1.48 -1.71 -4.37
N ALA A 95 2.58 -0.98 -4.33
CA ALA A 95 3.49 -0.90 -5.47
C ALA A 95 4.01 -2.29 -5.85
N LEU A 96 4.17 -2.59 -7.15
CA LEU A 96 4.61 -3.89 -7.66
C LEU A 96 3.73 -5.08 -7.23
N MET A 97 2.52 -4.84 -6.73
CA MET A 97 1.60 -5.89 -6.27
C MET A 97 1.24 -6.85 -7.41
N LYS A 98 1.30 -8.15 -7.13
CA LYS A 98 1.06 -9.23 -8.10
C LYS A 98 -0.28 -9.92 -7.88
N GLY A 99 -0.82 -9.86 -6.67
CA GLY A 99 -2.08 -10.49 -6.29
C GLY A 99 -2.48 -10.16 -4.85
N GLY A 100 -3.66 -10.63 -4.44
CA GLY A 100 -4.28 -10.30 -3.15
C GLY A 100 -5.19 -9.07 -3.23
N ARG A 101 -5.58 -8.54 -2.06
CA ARG A 101 -6.47 -7.38 -1.96
C ARG A 101 -6.00 -6.37 -0.92
N ILE A 102 -6.12 -5.09 -1.22
CA ILE A 102 -5.90 -4.00 -0.25
C ILE A 102 -7.18 -3.15 -0.18
N LEU A 103 -7.69 -2.93 1.02
CA LEU A 103 -8.80 -2.02 1.30
C LEU A 103 -8.31 -0.91 2.23
N VAL A 104 -8.51 0.35 1.85
CA VAL A 104 -8.18 1.53 2.66
C VAL A 104 -9.45 2.31 2.95
N GLU A 105 -9.75 2.54 4.23
CA GLU A 105 -10.90 3.33 4.68
C GLU A 105 -10.65 4.84 4.55
N GLY A 106 -9.40 5.28 4.65
CA GLY A 106 -9.01 6.70 4.52
C GLY A 106 -8.40 7.04 3.16
N ASN A 107 -7.48 8.01 3.19
CA ASN A 107 -6.74 8.51 2.03
C ASN A 107 -5.42 7.77 1.82
N VAL A 108 -4.94 7.77 0.59
CA VAL A 108 -3.62 7.24 0.21
C VAL A 108 -2.80 8.35 -0.46
N SER A 109 -1.51 8.42 -0.13
CA SER A 109 -0.59 9.36 -0.78
C SER A 109 -0.16 8.87 -2.19
N ASP A 110 0.89 9.48 -2.74
CA ASP A 110 1.31 9.30 -4.12
C ASP A 110 1.78 7.86 -4.43
N TRP A 111 1.77 7.52 -5.72
CA TRP A 111 2.24 6.22 -6.24
C TRP A 111 1.48 5.00 -5.69
N LEU A 112 0.19 5.17 -5.40
CA LEU A 112 -0.71 4.04 -5.14
C LEU A 112 -0.64 3.03 -6.29
N GLY A 113 -0.29 1.77 -5.99
CA GLY A 113 -0.25 0.71 -6.98
C GLY A 113 0.75 0.93 -8.14
N ALA A 114 1.81 1.72 -7.92
CA ALA A 114 2.83 1.94 -8.95
C ALA A 114 3.39 0.61 -9.48
N GLU A 115 3.46 0.47 -10.80
CA GLU A 115 3.88 -0.75 -11.49
C GLU A 115 3.17 -2.05 -11.05
N MET A 116 1.92 -1.97 -10.60
CA MET A 116 1.11 -3.14 -10.22
C MET A 116 0.91 -4.12 -11.39
N GLU A 117 1.04 -5.42 -11.12
CA GLU A 117 0.91 -6.51 -12.08
C GLU A 117 -0.42 -7.29 -11.93
N GLY A 118 -1.02 -7.29 -10.75
CA GLY A 118 -2.25 -8.02 -10.45
C GLY A 118 -2.78 -7.78 -9.04
N GLY A 119 -3.98 -8.27 -8.75
CA GLY A 119 -4.69 -8.02 -7.48
C GLY A 119 -5.71 -6.89 -7.57
N SER A 120 -6.27 -6.49 -6.44
CA SER A 120 -7.24 -5.38 -6.36
C SER A 120 -6.94 -4.44 -5.19
N ILE A 121 -6.93 -3.15 -5.44
CA ILE A 121 -6.79 -2.11 -4.42
C ILE A 121 -8.05 -1.24 -4.44
N ARG A 122 -8.69 -1.05 -3.28
CA ARG A 122 -9.84 -0.15 -3.12
C ARG A 122 -9.55 0.88 -2.04
N VAL A 123 -9.74 2.15 -2.37
CA VAL A 123 -9.55 3.31 -1.48
C VAL A 123 -10.88 4.03 -1.37
N LYS A 124 -11.40 4.16 -0.14
CA LYS A 124 -12.66 4.88 0.10
C LYS A 124 -12.49 6.41 0.13
N GLY A 125 -11.32 6.88 0.52
CA GLY A 125 -10.96 8.29 0.47
C GLY A 125 -10.36 8.70 -0.88
N ASN A 126 -9.45 9.67 -0.83
CA ASN A 126 -8.73 10.20 -1.98
C ASN A 126 -7.39 9.49 -2.18
N ALA A 127 -6.88 9.55 -3.40
CA ALA A 127 -5.52 9.12 -3.75
C ALA A 127 -4.69 10.32 -4.24
N GLY A 128 -3.40 10.30 -3.93
CA GLY A 128 -2.43 11.29 -4.39
C GLY A 128 -2.14 11.21 -5.89
N HIS A 129 -0.99 11.75 -6.28
CA HIS A 129 -0.51 11.73 -7.65
C HIS A 129 -0.02 10.34 -8.08
N LEU A 130 0.10 10.12 -9.39
CA LEU A 130 0.83 8.98 -9.96
C LEU A 130 0.24 7.61 -9.58
N VAL A 131 -1.07 7.52 -9.42
CA VAL A 131 -1.78 6.25 -9.18
C VAL A 131 -1.55 5.31 -10.37
N GLY A 132 -1.03 4.11 -10.13
CA GLY A 132 -0.72 3.13 -11.16
C GLY A 132 0.40 3.54 -12.13
N ALA A 133 1.17 4.58 -11.81
CA ALA A 133 2.21 5.12 -12.68
C ALA A 133 3.46 4.23 -12.75
N ALA A 134 4.38 4.57 -13.66
CA ALA A 134 5.73 4.03 -13.67
C ALA A 134 6.63 4.70 -12.63
N TYR A 135 7.67 4.00 -12.20
CA TYR A 135 8.77 4.66 -11.52
C TYR A 135 9.60 5.49 -12.50
N ARG A 136 10.27 6.53 -12.00
CA ARG A 136 11.12 7.40 -12.84
C ARG A 136 12.19 6.56 -13.55
N GLY A 137 12.25 6.69 -14.87
CA GLY A 137 13.17 5.92 -15.73
C GLY A 137 12.66 4.54 -16.16
N SER A 138 11.55 4.06 -15.59
CA SER A 138 10.88 2.86 -16.07
C SER A 138 10.10 3.17 -17.35
N SER A 139 9.97 2.17 -18.22
CA SER A 139 9.25 2.29 -19.49
C SER A 139 7.78 1.87 -19.39
N ARG A 140 7.35 1.33 -18.25
CA ARG A 140 6.02 0.75 -18.05
C ARG A 140 5.55 0.96 -16.61
N GLY A 141 4.36 1.54 -16.46
CA GLY A 141 3.61 1.65 -15.22
C GLY A 141 2.84 0.37 -14.91
N MET A 142 1.58 0.49 -14.52
CA MET A 142 0.70 -0.64 -14.22
C MET A 142 0.57 -1.61 -15.42
N ARG A 143 0.71 -2.91 -15.13
CA ARG A 143 0.70 -4.04 -16.09
C ARG A 143 -0.46 -5.02 -15.87
N GLY A 144 -1.29 -4.80 -14.86
CA GLY A 144 -2.48 -5.59 -14.57
C GLY A 144 -3.03 -5.29 -13.17
N GLY A 145 -4.18 -5.88 -12.85
CA GLY A 145 -4.90 -5.63 -11.61
C GLY A 145 -5.95 -4.53 -11.73
N GLU A 146 -6.54 -4.18 -10.59
CA GLU A 146 -7.62 -3.19 -10.47
C GLU A 146 -7.31 -2.22 -9.32
N ILE A 147 -7.42 -0.92 -9.57
CA ILE A 147 -7.36 0.14 -8.55
C ILE A 147 -8.67 0.93 -8.62
N ILE A 148 -9.42 0.98 -7.52
CA ILE A 148 -10.64 1.79 -7.38
C ILE A 148 -10.42 2.81 -6.28
N VAL A 149 -10.53 4.09 -6.62
CA VAL A 149 -10.52 5.21 -5.68
C VAL A 149 -11.92 5.80 -5.70
N GLU A 150 -12.64 5.78 -4.57
CA GLU A 150 -14.00 6.32 -4.49
C GLU A 150 -14.02 7.85 -4.46
N GLY A 151 -12.98 8.48 -3.90
CA GLY A 151 -12.78 9.92 -3.90
C GLY A 151 -12.01 10.44 -5.12
N ASP A 152 -11.29 11.54 -4.91
CA ASP A 152 -10.48 12.20 -5.92
C ASP A 152 -9.12 11.50 -6.11
N GLY A 153 -8.56 11.59 -7.32
CA GLY A 153 -7.20 11.19 -7.67
C GLY A 153 -6.36 12.39 -8.09
N GLY A 154 -5.07 12.38 -7.78
CA GLY A 154 -4.15 13.45 -8.18
C GLY A 154 -3.84 13.46 -9.69
N SER A 155 -2.81 14.21 -10.06
CA SER A 155 -2.27 14.26 -11.43
C SER A 155 -1.54 12.97 -11.84
N GLU A 156 -1.41 12.75 -13.16
CA GLU A 156 -0.65 11.66 -13.77
C GLU A 156 -1.15 10.26 -13.37
N VAL A 157 -2.44 10.12 -13.09
CA VAL A 157 -3.09 8.81 -12.88
C VAL A 157 -2.94 7.96 -14.13
N GLY A 158 -2.43 6.74 -14.00
CA GLY A 158 -2.21 5.80 -15.09
C GLY A 158 -1.04 6.19 -16.01
N GLU A 159 -0.06 6.94 -15.52
CA GLU A 159 1.12 7.29 -16.31
C GLU A 159 1.88 6.02 -16.77
N LEU A 160 2.21 5.94 -18.07
CA LEU A 160 2.83 4.78 -18.72
C LEU A 160 2.11 3.45 -18.46
N MET A 161 0.83 3.47 -18.08
CA MET A 161 0.05 2.26 -17.83
C MET A 161 -0.09 1.46 -19.13
N ARG A 162 0.13 0.15 -19.02
CA ARG A 162 0.07 -0.79 -20.16
C ARG A 162 -1.19 -1.65 -20.13
N ARG A 163 -1.62 -2.05 -18.93
CA ARG A 163 -2.77 -2.95 -18.70
C ARG A 163 -3.31 -2.77 -17.29
N GLY A 164 -4.53 -3.22 -17.07
CA GLY A 164 -5.23 -3.14 -15.78
C GLY A 164 -6.44 -2.22 -15.87
N LEU A 165 -7.04 -1.92 -14.72
CA LEU A 165 -8.15 -0.98 -14.58
C LEU A 165 -7.84 0.01 -13.45
N ILE A 166 -8.00 1.30 -13.72
CA ILE A 166 -8.00 2.34 -12.69
C ILE A 166 -9.34 3.09 -12.78
N VAL A 167 -10.06 3.18 -11.67
CA VAL A 167 -11.32 3.92 -11.55
C VAL A 167 -11.13 5.02 -10.50
N ILE A 168 -11.40 6.26 -10.88
CA ILE A 168 -11.49 7.41 -9.97
C ILE A 168 -12.96 7.82 -9.92
N GLY A 169 -13.58 7.74 -8.74
CA GLY A 169 -14.99 8.05 -8.52
C GLY A 169 -15.28 9.56 -8.44
N GLY A 170 -14.30 10.33 -7.97
CA GLY A 170 -14.34 11.79 -7.92
C GLY A 170 -13.65 12.46 -9.11
N ARG A 171 -12.90 13.52 -8.84
CA ARG A 171 -12.12 14.26 -9.82
C ARG A 171 -10.74 13.64 -9.97
N ALA A 172 -10.19 13.68 -11.18
CA ALA A 172 -8.80 13.36 -11.44
C ALA A 172 -8.03 14.65 -11.79
N GLY A 173 -6.77 14.74 -11.38
CA GLY A 173 -5.89 15.86 -11.69
C GLY A 173 -5.45 15.92 -13.15
N ASP A 174 -4.42 16.72 -13.42
CA ASP A 174 -3.92 16.91 -14.79
C ASP A 174 -3.22 15.65 -15.34
N PHE A 175 -3.16 15.53 -16.67
CA PHE A 175 -2.39 14.49 -17.38
C PHE A 175 -2.77 13.03 -17.05
N VAL A 176 -4.05 12.76 -16.80
CA VAL A 176 -4.56 11.38 -16.68
C VAL A 176 -4.25 10.60 -17.96
N GLY A 177 -3.68 9.40 -17.79
CA GLY A 177 -3.31 8.52 -18.90
C GLY A 177 -2.11 9.02 -19.70
N ALA A 178 -1.27 9.88 -19.13
CA ALA A 178 -0.04 10.31 -19.77
C ALA A 178 0.79 9.12 -20.23
N PHE A 179 1.14 9.08 -21.52
CA PHE A 179 1.98 8.02 -22.10
C PHE A 179 1.41 6.59 -21.97
N LEU A 180 0.09 6.38 -21.89
CA LEU A 180 -0.55 5.06 -21.97
C LEU A 180 -0.02 4.23 -23.18
N ILE A 181 0.23 2.94 -22.97
CA ILE A 181 0.88 2.01 -23.94
C ILE A 181 -0.02 0.81 -24.25
#